data_AF-A0A485D1G8-F1
#
_entry.id   AF-A0A485D1G8-F1
#
_cell.length_a   1.000
_cell.length_b   1.000
_cell.length_c   1.000
_cell.angle_alpha   90.00
_cell.angle_beta   90.00
_cell.angle_gamma   90.00
#
_symmetry.space_group_name_H-M   'P 1'
#
loop_
_entity.id
_entity.type
_entity.pdbx_description
1 polymer ?
#
loop_
_entity_poly.entity_id
_entity_poly.type
_entity_poly.pdbx_seq_one_letter_code
_entity_poly.pdbx_strand_id
1 'polypeptide(L)'
;MPPAARAEHLAPLIAFWCDAPQMPPGKTLSRHDEAFHTALVSATGNAEMARVHVDLTEKMRIIRHLDFTREDRVDATYSEHAQVLRAIALQQTEEAQRILTAHISQSKAEVRKITLHRLQQARLQPVSP
;
A
#
# COMPACT_ATOMS: atom_id res chain seq x y z
N MET A 1 3.52 9.72 -20.26
CA MET A 1 2.93 10.95 -19.70
C MET A 1 4.00 12.05 -19.65
N PRO A 2 3.70 13.29 -20.09
CA PRO A 2 4.65 14.40 -20.05
C PRO A 2 5.10 14.73 -18.61
N PRO A 3 6.33 15.23 -18.39
CA PRO A 3 6.90 15.46 -17.06
C PRO A 3 6.05 16.34 -16.14
N ALA A 4 5.38 17.36 -16.69
CA ALA A 4 4.55 18.30 -15.93
C ALA A 4 3.31 17.64 -15.30
N ALA A 5 2.57 16.84 -16.08
CA ALA A 5 1.42 16.10 -15.57
C ALA A 5 1.83 15.07 -14.50
N ARG A 6 3.07 14.57 -14.54
CA ARG A 6 3.59 13.60 -13.56
C ARG A 6 3.90 14.27 -12.24
N ALA A 7 4.54 15.42 -12.29
CA ALA A 7 4.80 16.23 -11.10
C ALA A 7 3.49 16.61 -10.38
N GLU A 8 2.46 17.00 -11.15
CA GLU A 8 1.15 17.38 -10.59
C GLU A 8 0.45 16.22 -9.86
N HIS A 9 0.50 15.00 -10.42
CA HIS A 9 -0.10 13.82 -9.77
C HIS A 9 0.70 13.32 -8.55
N LEU A 10 2.02 13.52 -8.52
CA LEU A 10 2.88 13.04 -7.43
C LEU A 10 2.97 14.03 -6.27
N ALA A 11 2.85 15.34 -6.53
CA ALA A 11 2.93 16.38 -5.51
C ALA A 11 2.06 16.11 -4.26
N PRO A 12 0.76 15.75 -4.37
CA PRO A 12 -0.06 15.46 -3.19
C PRO A 12 0.38 14.19 -2.45
N LEU A 13 0.94 13.20 -3.16
CA LEU A 13 1.45 11.98 -2.54
C LEU A 13 2.76 12.26 -1.78
N ILE A 14 3.65 13.06 -2.36
CA ILE A 14 4.90 13.48 -1.71
C ILE A 14 4.59 14.28 -0.45
N ALA A 15 3.67 15.25 -0.54
CA ALA A 15 3.27 16.06 0.60
C ALA A 15 2.76 15.20 1.78
N PHE A 16 1.99 14.14 1.49
CA PHE A 16 1.43 13.28 2.54
C PHE A 16 2.43 12.24 3.07
N TRP A 17 3.17 11.55 2.20
CA TRP A 17 4.01 10.41 2.59
C TRP A 17 5.45 10.79 2.95
N CYS A 18 5.92 11.96 2.52
CA CYS A 18 7.28 12.42 2.78
C CYS A 18 7.33 13.62 3.73
N ASP A 19 6.40 14.57 3.59
CA ASP A 19 6.53 15.88 4.25
C ASP A 19 5.62 16.03 5.48
N ALA A 20 4.44 15.41 5.46
CA ALA A 20 3.50 15.45 6.58
C ALA A 20 3.95 14.53 7.74
N PRO A 21 3.60 14.89 8.99
CA PRO A 21 3.83 14.00 10.13
C PRO A 21 3.06 12.69 9.95
N GLN A 22 3.65 11.60 10.43
CA GLN A 22 3.01 10.30 10.37
C GLN A 22 1.66 10.30 11.09
N MET A 23 0.68 9.68 10.46
CA MET A 23 -0.61 9.43 11.08
C MET A 23 -0.57 8.19 11.99
N PRO A 24 -1.35 8.18 13.08
CA PRO A 24 -1.48 6.99 13.91
C PRO A 24 -2.10 5.83 13.11
N PRO A 25 -1.79 4.57 13.51
CA PRO A 25 -2.39 3.39 12.91
C PRO A 25 -3.93 3.46 12.91
N GLY A 26 -4.56 3.09 11.80
CA GLY A 26 -6.01 2.97 11.75
C GLY A 26 -6.62 3.02 10.37
N LYS A 27 -7.95 3.00 10.35
CA LYS A 27 -8.75 2.93 9.12
C LYS A 27 -8.52 4.09 8.17
N THR A 28 -8.24 5.28 8.72
CA THR A 28 -7.98 6.47 7.91
C THR A 28 -6.66 6.35 7.16
N LEU A 29 -5.58 5.88 7.82
CA LEU A 29 -4.30 5.62 7.17
C LEU A 29 -4.42 4.55 6.08
N SER A 30 -5.20 3.49 6.32
CA SER A 30 -5.52 2.48 5.31
C SER A 30 -6.19 3.06 4.05
N ARG A 31 -7.02 4.10 4.19
CA ARG A 31 -7.63 4.77 3.03
C ARG A 31 -6.63 5.63 2.26
N HIS A 32 -5.70 6.26 2.96
CA HIS A 32 -4.60 7.01 2.31
C HIS A 32 -3.68 6.07 1.53
N ASP A 33 -3.38 4.89 2.07
CA ASP A 33 -2.63 3.83 1.39
C ASP A 33 -3.34 3.36 0.10
N GLU A 34 -4.65 3.12 0.16
CA GLU A 34 -5.45 2.80 -1.03
C GLU A 34 -5.39 3.93 -2.07
N ALA A 35 -5.59 5.18 -1.65
CA ALA A 35 -5.55 6.34 -2.52
C ALA A 35 -4.17 6.51 -3.19
N PHE A 36 -3.08 6.19 -2.49
CA PHE A 36 -1.73 6.17 -3.04
C PHE A 36 -1.62 5.22 -4.23
N HIS A 37 -2.06 3.97 -4.07
CA HIS A 37 -2.01 2.98 -5.15
C HIS A 37 -2.89 3.36 -6.34
N THR A 38 -4.09 3.87 -6.09
CA THR A 38 -4.97 4.37 -7.16
C THR A 38 -4.33 5.52 -7.92
N ALA A 39 -3.74 6.49 -7.22
CA ALA A 39 -3.08 7.63 -7.85
C ALA A 39 -1.88 7.23 -8.72
N LEU A 40 -1.07 6.26 -8.27
CA LEU A 40 0.04 5.73 -9.08
C LEU A 40 -0.44 5.08 -10.37
N VAL A 41 -1.53 4.31 -10.30
CA VAL A 41 -2.14 3.67 -11.46
C VAL A 41 -2.72 4.71 -12.42
N SER A 42 -3.43 5.73 -11.91
CA SER A 42 -3.96 6.82 -12.73
C SER A 42 -2.85 7.65 -13.39
N ALA A 43 -1.69 7.80 -12.75
CA ALA A 43 -0.53 8.49 -13.30
C ALA A 43 0.17 7.68 -14.43
N THR A 44 -0.01 6.36 -14.47
CA THR A 44 0.38 5.56 -15.63
C THR A 44 -0.70 5.70 -16.71
N GLY A 45 -0.47 6.54 -17.71
CA GLY A 45 -1.44 6.92 -18.75
C GLY A 45 -1.93 5.81 -19.70
N ASN A 46 -1.99 4.55 -19.25
CA ASN A 46 -2.58 3.42 -19.97
C ASN A 46 -3.76 2.86 -19.17
N ALA A 47 -4.96 3.33 -19.50
CA ALA A 47 -6.22 2.96 -18.84
C ALA A 47 -6.53 1.45 -18.90
N GLU A 48 -5.98 0.72 -19.89
CA GLU A 48 -6.09 -0.74 -19.99
C GLU A 48 -5.15 -1.48 -19.03
N MET A 49 -3.94 -0.98 -18.79
CA MET A 49 -3.05 -1.50 -17.73
C MET A 49 -3.57 -1.18 -16.32
N ALA A 50 -4.27 -0.06 -16.16
CA ALA A 50 -4.92 0.31 -14.90
C ALA A 50 -6.02 -0.69 -14.50
N ARG A 51 -6.79 -1.21 -15.46
CA ARG A 51 -7.92 -2.11 -15.19
C ARG A 51 -7.49 -3.49 -14.67
N VAL A 52 -6.43 -4.06 -15.24
CA VAL A 52 -5.89 -5.37 -14.81
C VAL A 52 -5.20 -5.29 -13.44
N HIS A 53 -4.67 -4.13 -13.05
CA HIS A 53 -4.09 -3.91 -11.71
C HIS A 53 -5.14 -3.56 -10.63
N VAL A 54 -6.22 -2.87 -10.97
CA VAL A 54 -7.30 -2.47 -10.04
C VAL A 54 -8.06 -3.69 -9.49
N ASP A 55 -8.31 -4.72 -10.30
CA ASP A 55 -8.95 -5.97 -9.83
C ASP A 55 -8.08 -6.76 -8.84
N LEU A 56 -6.76 -6.62 -8.93
CA LEU A 56 -5.82 -7.14 -7.92
C LEU A 56 -5.83 -6.28 -6.65
N THR A 57 -6.13 -4.98 -6.79
CA THR A 57 -6.12 -3.97 -5.74
C THR A 57 -7.34 -4.05 -4.82
N GLU A 58 -8.50 -4.47 -5.32
CA GLU A 58 -9.68 -4.73 -4.49
C GLU A 58 -9.49 -5.96 -3.56
N LYS A 59 -8.85 -7.04 -4.04
CA LYS A 59 -8.48 -8.18 -3.18
C LYS A 59 -7.37 -7.83 -2.17
N MET A 60 -6.61 -6.75 -2.39
CA MET A 60 -5.64 -6.19 -1.42
C MET A 60 -6.29 -5.31 -0.34
N ARG A 61 -7.55 -4.90 -0.50
CA ARG A 61 -8.24 -3.98 0.42
C ARG A 61 -8.53 -4.57 1.80
N ILE A 62 -8.84 -5.86 1.88
CA ILE A 62 -9.00 -6.60 3.14
C ILE A 62 -7.63 -6.78 3.84
N ILE A 63 -6.55 -6.84 3.06
CA ILE A 63 -5.20 -7.14 3.53
C ILE A 63 -4.58 -5.93 4.25
N ARG A 64 -4.72 -4.74 3.66
CA ARG A 64 -4.18 -3.48 4.21
C ARG A 64 -4.81 -3.05 5.53
N HIS A 65 -6.09 -3.36 5.73
CA HIS A 65 -6.79 -2.97 6.96
C HIS A 65 -6.21 -3.63 8.23
N LEU A 66 -5.57 -4.80 8.10
CA LEU A 66 -4.95 -5.51 9.21
C LEU A 66 -3.52 -5.02 9.49
N ASP A 67 -2.80 -4.56 8.47
CA ASP A 67 -1.42 -4.06 8.61
C ASP A 67 -1.37 -2.74 9.41
N PHE A 68 -2.34 -1.83 9.21
CA PHE A 68 -2.42 -0.56 9.93
C PHE A 68 -2.98 -0.68 11.36
N THR A 69 -2.78 -1.83 12.01
CA THR A 69 -3.05 -2.01 13.45
C THR A 69 -1.78 -1.99 14.29
N ARG A 70 -0.60 -2.00 13.66
CA ARG A 70 0.72 -2.02 14.31
C ARG A 70 1.57 -0.85 13.84
N GLU A 71 2.27 -0.20 14.76
CA GLU A 71 3.13 0.94 14.47
C GLU A 71 4.32 0.57 13.58
N ASP A 72 4.93 -0.61 13.78
CA ASP A 72 6.06 -1.08 12.98
C ASP A 72 5.70 -1.23 11.48
N ARG A 73 4.45 -1.56 11.18
CA ARG A 73 3.94 -1.63 9.81
C ARG A 73 3.67 -0.24 9.23
N VAL A 74 3.21 0.71 10.05
CA VAL A 74 3.04 2.12 9.64
C VAL A 74 4.38 2.69 9.22
N ASP A 75 5.42 2.55 10.05
CA ASP A 75 6.77 3.03 9.74
C ASP A 75 7.32 2.44 8.44
N ALA A 76 7.14 1.13 8.26
CA ALA A 76 7.55 0.43 7.04
C ALA A 76 6.84 1.00 5.80
N THR A 77 5.51 1.19 5.87
CA THR A 77 4.73 1.75 4.75
C THR A 77 5.18 3.15 4.39
N TYR A 78 5.40 4.04 5.36
CA TYR A 78 5.90 5.39 5.09
C TYR A 78 7.26 5.37 4.38
N SER A 79 8.18 4.53 4.85
CA SER A 79 9.50 4.38 4.23
C SER A 79 9.42 3.83 2.80
N GLU A 80 8.63 2.78 2.59
CA GLU A 80 8.44 2.16 1.27
C GLU A 80 7.79 3.12 0.28
N HIS A 81 6.75 3.86 0.71
CA HIS A 81 6.08 4.85 -0.12
C HIS A 81 6.99 6.01 -0.51
N ALA A 82 7.77 6.54 0.44
CA ALA A 82 8.75 7.57 0.16
C ALA A 82 9.82 7.10 -0.86
N GLN A 83 10.26 5.84 -0.76
CA GLN A 83 11.21 5.25 -1.71
C GLN A 83 10.60 5.09 -3.11
N VAL A 84 9.36 4.63 -3.21
CA VAL A 84 8.64 4.53 -4.50
C VAL A 84 8.49 5.90 -5.15
N LEU A 85 8.04 6.92 -4.38
CA LEU A 85 7.88 8.28 -4.89
C LEU A 85 9.20 8.87 -5.38
N ARG A 86 10.30 8.63 -4.65
CA ARG A 86 11.64 9.06 -5.04
C ARG A 86 12.11 8.39 -6.31
N ALA A 87 11.93 7.07 -6.43
CA ALA A 87 12.28 6.32 -7.64
C ALA A 87 11.49 6.82 -8.86
N ILE A 88 10.19 7.10 -8.71
CA ILE A 88 9.36 7.66 -9.78
C ILE A 88 9.83 9.08 -10.16
N ALA A 89 10.16 9.92 -9.19
CA ALA A 89 10.69 11.27 -9.43
C ALA A 89 12.01 11.24 -10.21
N LEU A 90 12.88 10.26 -9.91
CA LEU A 90 14.14 10.01 -10.61
C LEU A 90 13.98 9.22 -11.92
N GLN A 91 12.74 8.91 -12.33
CA GLN A 91 12.41 8.08 -13.51
C GLN A 91 12.97 6.65 -13.48
N GLN A 92 13.27 6.14 -12.29
CA GLN A 92 13.75 4.78 -12.04
C GLN A 92 12.57 3.81 -11.96
N THR A 93 11.89 3.61 -13.10
CA THR A 93 10.62 2.85 -13.17
C THR A 93 10.77 1.40 -12.70
N GLU A 94 11.85 0.72 -13.07
CA GLU A 94 12.11 -0.67 -12.66
C GLU A 94 12.27 -0.80 -11.14
N GLU A 95 12.97 0.16 -10.52
CA GLU A 95 13.18 0.18 -9.08
C GLU A 95 11.87 0.46 -8.33
N ALA A 96 11.08 1.43 -8.81
CA ALA A 96 9.75 1.70 -8.27
C ALA A 96 8.85 0.45 -8.33
N GLN A 97 8.88 -0.30 -9.44
CA GLN A 97 8.13 -1.54 -9.60
C GLN A 97 8.61 -2.65 -8.68
N ARG A 98 9.93 -2.78 -8.48
CA ARG A 98 10.53 -3.76 -7.57
C ARG A 98 10.08 -3.52 -6.13
N ILE A 99 10.15 -2.27 -5.67
CA ILE A 99 9.74 -1.88 -4.31
C ILE A 99 8.25 -2.13 -4.11
N LEU A 100 7.39 -1.69 -5.05
CA LEU A 100 5.94 -1.92 -4.99
C LEU A 100 5.58 -3.41 -4.94
N THR A 101 6.25 -4.23 -5.75
CA THR A 101 6.01 -5.68 -5.79
C THR A 101 6.39 -6.35 -4.47
N ALA A 102 7.51 -5.94 -3.87
CA ALA A 102 7.95 -6.42 -2.56
C ALA A 102 6.96 -6.02 -1.46
N HIS A 103 6.58 -4.74 -1.39
CA HIS A 103 5.60 -4.22 -0.43
C HIS A 103 4.28 -4.99 -0.50
N ILE A 104 3.72 -5.20 -1.70
CA ILE A 104 2.48 -5.96 -1.91
C ILE A 104 2.63 -7.42 -1.44
N SER A 105 3.75 -8.04 -1.77
CA SER A 105 4.02 -9.45 -1.43
C SER A 105 4.15 -9.65 0.08
N GLN A 106 4.80 -8.70 0.76
CA GLN A 106 4.99 -8.72 2.20
C GLN A 106 3.66 -8.51 2.94
N SER A 107 2.86 -7.54 2.52
CA SER A 107 1.52 -7.30 3.07
C SER A 107 0.61 -8.53 2.91
N LYS A 108 0.68 -9.22 1.78
CA LYS A 108 -0.03 -10.51 1.56
C LYS A 108 0.47 -11.62 2.50
N ALA A 109 1.76 -11.69 2.79
CA ALA A 109 2.32 -12.69 3.70
C ALA A 109 1.86 -12.48 5.15
N GLU A 110 1.84 -11.23 5.61
CA GLU A 110 1.43 -10.89 6.98
C GLU A 110 -0.04 -11.22 7.23
N VAL A 111 -0.92 -10.98 6.27
CA VAL A 111 -2.35 -11.32 6.43
C VAL A 111 -2.61 -12.82 6.44
N ARG A 112 -1.84 -13.59 5.67
CA ARG A 112 -1.88 -15.06 5.76
C ARG A 112 -1.49 -15.54 7.16
N LYS A 113 -0.48 -14.93 7.78
CA LYS A 113 -0.11 -15.23 9.18
C LYS A 113 -1.24 -14.90 10.15
N ILE A 114 -1.85 -13.71 10.03
CA ILE A 114 -2.95 -13.30 10.92
C ILE A 114 -4.16 -14.22 10.77
N THR A 115 -4.52 -14.57 9.53
CA THR A 115 -5.67 -15.45 9.25
C THR A 115 -5.45 -16.84 9.80
N LEU A 116 -4.25 -17.40 9.59
CA LEU A 116 -3.88 -18.71 10.12
C LEU A 116 -3.86 -18.71 11.65
N HIS A 117 -3.29 -17.67 12.26
CA HIS A 117 -3.24 -17.52 13.72
C HIS A 117 -4.63 -17.43 14.33
N ARG A 118 -5.55 -16.65 13.74
CA ARG A 118 -6.94 -16.54 14.19
C ARG A 118 -7.69 -17.87 14.05
N LEU A 119 -7.48 -18.60 12.96
CA LEU A 119 -8.06 -19.95 12.78
C LEU A 119 -7.51 -20.94 13.81
N GLN A 120 -6.22 -20.91 14.12
CA GLN A 120 -5.64 -21.74 15.18
C GLN A 120 -6.18 -21.38 16.57
N GLN A 121 -6.31 -20.09 16.89
CA GLN A 121 -6.90 -19.64 18.16
C GLN A 121 -8.38 -20.04 18.29
N ALA A 122 -9.17 -19.95 17.21
CA ALA A 122 -10.56 -20.40 17.21
C ALA A 122 -10.69 -21.92 17.39
N ARG A 123 -9.71 -22.72 16.92
CA ARG A 123 -9.66 -24.17 17.19
C ARG A 123 -9.22 -24.50 18.62
N LEU A 124 -8.56 -23.58 19.31
CA LEU A 124 -8.07 -23.76 20.68
C LEU A 124 -9.01 -23.19 21.75
N GLN A 125 -10.04 -22.42 21.36
CA GLN A 125 -11.13 -22.07 22.28
C GLN A 125 -12.13 -23.25 22.33
N PRO A 126 -12.25 -23.98 23.46
CA PRO A 126 -13.33 -24.92 23.61
C PRO A 126 -14.63 -24.11 23.62
N VAL A 127 -15.55 -24.44 22.70
CA VAL A 127 -16.92 -23.95 22.74
C VAL A 127 -17.49 -24.41 24.09
N SER A 128 -17.50 -23.51 25.06
CA SER A 128 -18.19 -23.76 26.32
C SER A 128 -19.70 -23.61 26.07
N PRO A 129 -20.52 -24.55 26.56
CA PRO A 129 -21.94 -24.64 26.25
C PRO A 129 -22.77 -23.45 26.75
#